data_AF-A0A6P1ZD10-F1
#
_entry.id   AF-A0A6P1ZD10-F1
#
_cell.length_a   1.000
_cell.length_b   1.000
_cell.length_c   1.000
_cell.angle_alpha   90.00
_cell.angle_beta   90.00
_cell.angle_gamma   90.00
#
_symmetry.space_group_name_H-M   'P 1'
#
loop_
_entity.id
_entity.type
_entity.pdbx_description
1 polymer ?
#
loop_
_entity_poly.entity_id
_entity_poly.type
_entity_poly.pdbx_seq_one_letter_code
_entity_poly.pdbx_strand_id
1 'polypeptide(L)'
;MEYVILTHNGSIIWTDLQGFALIHVPGGIEAIYEAISDHLQNGYALVSSPLPANVPLISSPISSVILEKNSRKYDAQGLITL
;
A
#
# COMPACT_ATOMS: atom_id res chain seq x y z
N MET A 1 -3.29 10.95 10.84
CA MET A 1 -3.03 10.61 9.43
C MET A 1 -3.36 9.13 9.27
N GLU A 2 -4.03 8.75 8.18
CA GLU A 2 -4.52 7.38 7.96
C GLU A 2 -3.55 6.64 7.04
N TYR A 3 -2.94 5.57 7.53
CA TYR A 3 -2.01 4.73 6.78
C TYR A 3 -2.61 3.35 6.51
N VAL A 4 -2.39 2.85 5.31
CA VAL A 4 -2.86 1.55 4.86
C VAL A 4 -1.66 0.73 4.40
N ILE A 5 -1.62 -0.54 4.78
CA ILE A 5 -0.67 -1.52 4.27
C ILE A 5 -1.43 -2.46 3.34
N LEU A 6 -1.07 -2.44 2.05
CA LEU A 6 -1.52 -3.45 1.10
C LEU A 6 -0.54 -4.62 1.14
N THR A 7 -1.02 -5.86 1.23
CA THR A 7 -0.14 -7.03 1.30
C THR A 7 -0.76 -8.28 0.68
N HIS A 8 0.03 -9.07 -0.05
CA HIS A 8 -0.32 -10.45 -0.44
C HIS A 8 0.39 -11.47 0.46
N ASN A 9 1.24 -11.00 1.39
CA ASN A 9 1.92 -11.85 2.35
C ASN A 9 0.97 -12.21 3.50
N GLY A 10 0.42 -13.42 3.42
CA GLY A 10 -0.48 -13.96 4.46
C GLY A 10 0.13 -14.02 5.86
N SER A 11 1.46 -13.97 5.99
CA SER A 11 2.16 -14.08 7.27
C SER A 11 1.99 -12.83 8.15
N ILE A 12 1.77 -11.65 7.54
CA ILE A 12 1.67 -10.39 8.30
C ILE A 12 0.24 -10.03 8.70
N ILE A 13 -0.76 -10.81 8.25
CA ILE A 13 -2.19 -10.63 8.58
C ILE A 13 -2.45 -10.64 10.09
N TRP A 14 -1.63 -11.39 10.82
CA TRP A 14 -1.77 -11.59 12.27
C TRP A 14 -0.94 -10.61 13.10
N THR A 15 -0.21 -9.71 12.45
CA THR A 15 0.64 -8.72 13.14
C THR A 15 -0.18 -7.48 13.47
N ASP A 16 -0.26 -7.13 14.75
CA ASP A 16 -0.81 -5.84 15.18
C ASP A 16 0.19 -4.71 14.85
N LEU A 17 -0.07 -3.99 13.77
CA LEU A 17 0.70 -2.84 13.32
C LEU A 17 -0.04 -1.56 13.71
N GLN A 18 0.17 -1.11 14.95
CA GLN A 18 -0.49 0.08 15.48
C GLN A 18 -0.31 1.29 14.55
N GLY A 19 -1.43 1.93 14.20
CA GLY A 19 -1.46 3.09 13.30
C GLY A 19 -1.58 2.75 11.82
N PHE A 20 -1.60 1.47 11.43
CA PHE A 20 -1.79 1.02 10.06
C PHE A 20 -3.05 0.15 9.93
N ALA A 21 -3.89 0.44 8.94
CA ALA A 21 -4.92 -0.47 8.50
C ALA A 21 -4.31 -1.51 7.56
N LEU A 22 -4.51 -2.79 7.81
CA LEU A 22 -3.97 -3.86 6.98
C LEU A 22 -5.03 -4.38 5.99
N ILE A 23 -4.70 -4.39 4.71
CA ILE A 23 -5.55 -4.92 3.64
C ILE A 23 -4.82 -6.07 2.97
N HIS A 24 -5.39 -7.26 3.09
CA HIS A 24 -4.92 -8.43 2.36
C HIS A 24 -5.45 -8.42 0.93
N VAL A 25 -4.54 -8.49 -0.03
CA VAL A 25 -4.80 -8.49 -1.46
C VAL A 25 -4.50 -9.90 -2.01
N PRO A 26 -5.54 -10.74 -2.23
CA PRO A 26 -5.37 -12.06 -2.80
C PRO A 26 -4.97 -11.96 -4.29
N GLY A 27 -4.18 -12.92 -4.80
CA GLY A 27 -3.81 -12.97 -6.23
C GLY A 27 -2.35 -12.62 -6.54
N GLY A 28 -1.50 -12.43 -5.52
CA GLY A 28 -0.05 -12.27 -5.68
C GLY A 28 0.35 -10.87 -6.17
N ILE A 29 1.43 -10.81 -6.96
CA ILE A 29 2.09 -9.55 -7.34
C ILE A 29 1.20 -8.65 -8.20
N GLU A 30 0.53 -9.21 -9.21
CA GLU A 30 -0.30 -8.42 -10.15
C GLU A 30 -1.47 -7.77 -9.41
N ALA A 31 -2.14 -8.53 -8.54
CA ALA A 31 -3.23 -8.02 -7.71
C ALA A 31 -2.77 -6.89 -6.77
N ILE A 32 -1.55 -6.98 -6.22
CA ILE A 32 -0.95 -5.86 -5.46
C ILE A 32 -0.82 -4.62 -6.33
N TYR A 33 -0.33 -4.72 -7.57
CA TYR A 33 -0.16 -3.57 -8.43
C TYR A 33 -1.50 -2.93 -8.81
N GLU A 34 -2.53 -3.74 -9.06
CA GLU A 34 -3.89 -3.25 -9.30
C GLU A 34 -4.45 -2.52 -8.06
N ALA A 35 -4.29 -3.10 -6.87
CA ALA A 35 -4.74 -2.49 -5.63
C ALA A 35 -4.00 -1.17 -5.33
N ILE A 36 -2.71 -1.08 -5.64
CA ILE A 36 -1.94 0.17 -5.56
C ILE A 36 -2.55 1.21 -6.49
N SER A 37 -2.76 0.86 -7.76
CA SER A 37 -3.32 1.77 -8.77
C SER A 37 -4.67 2.33 -8.33
N ASP A 38 -5.57 1.47 -7.85
CA ASP A 38 -6.90 1.88 -7.36
C ASP A 38 -6.80 2.83 -6.16
N HIS A 39 -5.93 2.55 -5.19
CA HIS A 39 -5.75 3.45 -4.04
C HIS A 39 -5.14 4.80 -4.47
N LEU A 40 -4.15 4.82 -5.37
CA LEU A 40 -3.59 6.08 -5.87
C LEU A 40 -4.67 6.94 -6.58
N GLN A 41 -5.57 6.30 -7.33
CA GLN A 41 -6.71 6.98 -7.96
C GLN A 41 -7.74 7.52 -6.96
N ASN A 42 -7.89 6.84 -5.82
CA ASN A 42 -8.79 7.23 -4.75
C ASN A 42 -8.18 8.19 -3.71
N GLY A 43 -7.02 8.76 -4.01
CA GLY A 43 -6.42 9.82 -3.20
C GLY A 43 -5.37 9.34 -2.21
N TYR A 44 -4.84 8.14 -2.37
CA TYR A 44 -3.70 7.71 -1.56
C TYR A 44 -2.38 8.09 -2.23
N ALA A 45 -1.32 8.22 -1.44
CA ALA A 45 0.04 8.41 -1.90
C ALA A 45 0.92 7.27 -1.42
N LEU A 46 1.84 6.81 -2.27
CA LEU A 46 2.85 5.83 -1.88
C LEU A 46 3.83 6.46 -0.89
N VAL A 47 4.03 5.81 0.25
CA VAL A 47 4.91 6.31 1.31
C VAL A 47 6.24 5.58 1.27
N SER A 48 7.35 6.34 1.22
CA SER A 48 8.72 5.84 1.33
C SER A 48 9.29 5.92 2.76
N SER A 49 8.44 6.06 3.77
CA SER A 49 8.85 6.24 5.18
C SER A 49 9.66 5.03 5.68
N PRO A 50 10.70 5.24 6.52
CA PRO A 50 11.46 4.15 7.12
C PRO A 50 10.54 3.24 7.92
N LEU A 51 10.40 2.02 7.43
CA LEU A 51 9.58 0.98 8.03
C LEU A 51 10.19 0.55 9.37
N PRO A 52 9.38 0.12 10.35
CA PRO A 52 9.89 -0.64 11.48
C PRO A 52 10.65 -1.86 10.94
N ALA A 53 11.84 -2.13 11.48
CA ALA A 53 12.76 -3.15 10.95
C ALA A 53 12.16 -4.57 10.86
N ASN A 54 11.05 -4.81 11.56
CA ASN A 54 10.30 -6.05 11.61
C ASN A 54 9.20 -6.17 10.54
N VAL A 55 8.99 -5.19 9.66
CA VAL A 55 7.97 -5.27 8.60
C VAL A 55 8.65 -5.44 7.23
N PRO A 56 8.75 -6.68 6.71
CA PRO A 56 9.35 -6.94 5.40
C PRO A 56 8.36 -6.55 4.30
N LEU A 57 8.26 -5.24 4.01
CA LEU A 57 7.30 -4.76 3.02
C LEU A 57 7.91 -4.74 1.61
N ILE A 58 9.21 -4.44 1.49
CA ILE A 58 9.91 -4.37 0.20
C ILE A 58 10.98 -5.47 0.14
N SER A 59 10.56 -6.71 -0.08
CA SER A 59 11.41 -7.72 -0.72
C SER A 59 11.02 -7.75 -2.19
N SER A 60 11.98 -7.79 -3.12
CA SER A 60 11.66 -8.22 -4.49
C SER A 60 11.29 -9.70 -4.45
N PRO A 61 10.13 -10.11 -4.97
CA PRO A 61 9.08 -9.28 -5.58
C PRO A 61 8.14 -8.61 -4.57
N ILE A 62 7.67 -7.39 -4.87
CA ILE A 62 6.88 -6.53 -3.96
C ILE A 62 5.77 -7.37 -3.30
N SER A 63 5.91 -7.54 -1.99
CA SER A 63 5.00 -8.37 -1.21
C SER A 63 4.06 -7.56 -0.33
N SER A 64 4.41 -6.31 -0.04
CA SER A 64 3.55 -5.35 0.64
C SER A 64 3.96 -3.90 0.35
N VAL A 65 3.06 -2.94 0.52
CA VAL A 65 3.39 -1.50 0.41
C VAL A 65 2.61 -0.68 1.44
N ILE A 66 3.14 0.51 1.77
CA ILE A 66 2.44 1.48 2.62
C ILE A 66 1.91 2.62 1.77
N LEU A 67 0.65 2.94 2.01
CA LEU A 67 -0.06 4.06 1.43
C LEU A 67 -0.51 5.01 2.55
N GLU A 68 -0.41 6.31 2.29
CA GLU A 68 -0.99 7.35 3.15
C GLU A 68 -2.19 7.96 2.45
N LYS A 69 -3.28 8.14 3.18
CA LYS A 69 -4.43 8.88 2.66
C LYS A 69 -4.04 10.34 2.46
N ASN A 70 -4.06 10.75 1.20
CA ASN A 70 -3.79 12.10 0.74
C ASN A 70 -5.11 12.72 0.22
N SER A 71 -5.10 14.00 -0.10
CA SER A 71 -6.20 14.65 -0.83
C SER A 71 -5.92 14.71 -2.34
N ARG A 72 -4.70 14.34 -2.77
CA ARG A 72 -4.29 14.30 -4.18
C ARG A 72 -4.68 12.97 -4.81
N LYS A 73 -5.55 13.02 -5.82
CA LYS A 73 -5.92 11.87 -6.66
C LYS A 73 -5.03 11.83 -7.90
N TYR A 74 -4.42 10.69 -8.17
CA TYR A 74 -3.71 10.45 -9.44
C TYR A 74 -4.72 9.94 -10.46
N ASP A 75 -4.78 10.47 -11.68
CA ASP A 75 -5.64 9.87 -12.71
C ASP A 75 -5.02 8.59 -13.30
N ALA A 76 -5.73 7.91 -14.22
CA ALA A 76 -5.24 6.69 -14.87
C ALA A 76 -3.92 6.88 -15.66
N GLN A 77 -3.51 8.12 -15.96
CA GLN A 77 -2.23 8.44 -16.58
C GLN A 77 -1.14 8.84 -15.56
N GLY A 78 -1.43 8.79 -14.27
CA GLY A 78 -0.51 9.18 -13.20
C GLY A 78 -0.26 10.69 -13.13
N LEU A 79 -1.06 11.49 -13.84
CA LEU A 79 -0.95 12.94 -13.84
C LEU A 79 -2.04 13.54 -12.94
N ILE A 80 -1.66 14.62 -12.27
CA ILE A 80 -2.52 15.33 -11.32
C ILE A 80 -3.68 15.92 -12.13
N THR A 81 -4.91 15.48 -11.87
CA THR A 81 -6.08 16.25 -12.31
C THR A 81 -6.14 17.50 -11.43
N LEU A 82 -6.01 18.67 -12.05
CA LEU A 82 -6.06 20.00 -11.42
C LEU A 82 -7.50 20.34 -10.99
#